data_AF-A0A957LJY1-F1
#
_entry.id   AF-A0A957LJY1-F1
#
_cell.length_a   1.000
_cell.length_b   1.000
_cell.length_c   1.000
_cell.angle_alpha   90.00
_cell.angle_beta   90.00
_cell.angle_gamma   90.00
#
_symmetry.space_group_name_H-M   'P 1'
#
loop_
_entity.id
_entity.type
_entity.pdbx_description
1 polymer ?
#
loop_
_entity_poly.entity_id
_entity_poly.type
_entity_poly.pdbx_seq_one_letter_code
_entity_poly.pdbx_strand_id
1 'polypeptide(L)'
;EVYENSAFVPRAWLARAGVDLTALDAPATVTAATVRAYSATHMAFDVQAPEAGYLVVSELWYPGWTATVNGATAAIEPVNGALRAVAVPAGASTVEMTYRPRSFTWGLWAALVGLAILIAATFFAQRNNRRT
;
A
#
# COMPACT_ATOMS: atom_id res chain seq x y z
N GLU A 1 -7.28 -12.26 -34.52
CA GLU A 1 -6.00 -11.88 -33.90
C GLU A 1 -6.29 -11.42 -32.49
N VAL A 2 -5.67 -12.02 -31.48
CA VAL A 2 -5.84 -11.62 -30.08
C VAL A 2 -5.00 -10.37 -29.88
N TYR A 3 -5.61 -9.27 -29.46
CA TYR A 3 -4.87 -8.05 -29.15
C TYR A 3 -3.91 -8.32 -28.00
N GLU A 4 -2.62 -8.36 -28.30
CA GLU A 4 -1.53 -8.45 -27.32
C GLU A 4 -1.04 -7.03 -27.05
N ASN A 5 -1.30 -6.52 -25.85
CA ASN A 5 -0.90 -5.17 -25.48
C ASN A 5 0.62 -5.13 -25.24
N SER A 6 1.36 -4.73 -26.26
CA SER A 6 2.83 -4.57 -26.24
C SER A 6 3.32 -3.41 -25.35
N ALA A 7 2.41 -2.58 -24.84
CA ALA A 7 2.71 -1.55 -23.84
C ALA A 7 2.49 -2.03 -22.39
N PHE A 8 2.34 -3.34 -22.16
CA PHE A 8 2.17 -3.89 -20.82
C PHE A 8 3.43 -3.68 -19.98
N VAL A 9 3.35 -2.72 -19.06
CA VAL A 9 4.36 -2.53 -18.03
C VAL A 9 4.17 -3.62 -16.97
N PRO A 10 5.23 -4.34 -16.53
CA PRO A 10 5.13 -5.27 -15.42
C PRO A 10 4.48 -4.63 -14.20
N ARG A 11 3.65 -5.40 -13.47
CA ARG A 11 3.07 -4.95 -12.20
C ARG A 11 4.14 -4.64 -11.15
N ALA A 12 5.24 -5.37 -11.18
CA ALA A 12 6.41 -5.10 -10.38
C ALA A 12 7.69 -5.56 -11.09
N TRP A 13 8.80 -4.89 -10.83
CA TRP A 13 10.12 -5.24 -11.36
C TRP A 13 11.24 -4.91 -10.36
N LEU A 14 12.43 -5.44 -10.60
CA LEU A 14 13.61 -5.15 -9.81
C LEU A 14 14.44 -4.02 -10.43
N ALA A 15 14.79 -3.03 -9.61
CA ALA A 15 15.80 -2.02 -9.90
C ALA A 15 17.04 -2.28 -9.03
N ARG A 16 18.23 -1.96 -9.55
CA ARG A 16 19.49 -2.15 -8.82
C ARG A 16 19.64 -1.14 -7.68
N ALA A 17 20.44 -1.47 -6.68
CA ALA A 17 20.83 -0.51 -5.66
C ALA A 17 21.58 0.69 -6.27
N GLY A 18 21.38 1.89 -5.73
CA GLY A 18 22.06 3.11 -6.16
C GLY A 18 21.53 3.75 -7.45
N VAL A 19 20.43 3.24 -8.01
CA VAL A 19 19.77 3.90 -9.14
C VAL A 19 18.98 5.11 -8.65
N ASP A 20 18.97 6.18 -9.45
CA ASP A 20 18.12 7.34 -9.19
C ASP A 20 16.65 6.97 -9.42
N LEU A 21 15.92 6.81 -8.32
CA LEU A 21 14.49 6.48 -8.34
C LEU A 21 13.62 7.61 -8.92
N THR A 22 14.15 8.83 -9.09
CA THR A 22 13.38 9.96 -9.64
C THR A 22 13.35 10.00 -11.17
N ALA A 23 14.26 9.25 -11.82
CA ALA A 23 14.41 9.16 -13.26
C ALA A 23 14.44 7.71 -13.76
N LEU A 24 13.78 6.79 -13.03
CA LEU A 24 13.82 5.36 -13.32
C LEU A 24 12.82 4.99 -14.41
N ASP A 25 13.29 4.62 -15.59
CA ASP A 25 12.43 4.07 -16.65
C ASP A 25 11.98 2.64 -16.34
N ALA A 26 10.76 2.30 -16.76
CA ALA A 26 10.26 0.94 -16.65
C ALA A 26 11.04 0.01 -17.59
N PRO A 27 11.53 -1.15 -17.11
CA PRO A 27 12.29 -2.06 -17.94
C PRO A 27 11.39 -2.74 -18.98
N ALA A 28 11.94 -3.00 -20.16
CA ALA A 28 11.27 -3.74 -21.24
C ALA A 28 11.05 -5.23 -20.90
N THR A 29 11.63 -5.75 -19.81
CA THR A 29 11.50 -7.15 -19.41
C THR A 29 11.27 -7.28 -17.91
N VAL A 30 10.23 -8.04 -17.55
CA VAL A 30 9.88 -8.35 -16.16
C VAL A 30 10.96 -9.24 -15.56
N THR A 31 11.62 -8.79 -14.50
CA THR A 31 12.63 -9.61 -13.83
C THR A 31 12.22 -9.88 -12.38
N ALA A 32 11.94 -11.16 -12.12
CA ALA A 32 12.02 -11.87 -10.84
C ALA A 32 11.11 -11.46 -9.66
N ALA A 33 9.92 -10.90 -9.92
CA ALA A 33 8.88 -10.77 -8.90
C ALA A 33 7.58 -11.48 -9.30
N THR A 34 7.14 -12.45 -8.50
CA THR A 34 5.87 -13.16 -8.68
C THR A 34 4.83 -12.65 -7.69
N VAL A 35 3.62 -12.37 -8.17
CA VAL A 35 2.52 -11.88 -7.32
C VAL A 35 1.92 -13.05 -6.53
N ARG A 36 1.99 -12.97 -5.19
CA ARG A 36 1.37 -13.95 -4.29
C ARG A 36 -0.07 -13.57 -3.95
N ALA A 37 -0.33 -12.29 -3.71
CA ALA A 37 -1.66 -11.78 -3.41
C ALA A 37 -1.83 -10.35 -3.94
N TYR A 38 -3.04 -10.03 -4.39
CA TYR A 38 -3.34 -8.71 -4.93
C TYR A 38 -4.78 -8.30 -4.62
N SER A 39 -4.93 -7.26 -3.81
CA SER A 39 -6.20 -6.60 -3.50
C SER A 39 -5.99 -5.10 -3.35
N ALA A 40 -7.09 -4.35 -3.24
CA ALA A 40 -7.06 -2.90 -3.09
C ALA A 40 -6.30 -2.42 -1.83
N THR A 41 -6.24 -3.24 -0.78
CA THR A 41 -5.64 -2.87 0.52
C THR A 41 -4.44 -3.70 0.91
N HIS A 42 -4.14 -4.78 0.17
CA HIS A 42 -3.05 -5.69 0.48
C HIS A 42 -2.44 -6.28 -0.81
N MET A 43 -1.12 -6.22 -0.92
CA MET A 43 -0.34 -6.77 -2.02
C MET A 43 0.84 -7.57 -1.45
N ALA A 44 1.10 -8.74 -2.01
CA ALA A 44 2.22 -9.59 -1.61
C ALA A 44 2.98 -10.09 -2.85
N PHE A 45 4.30 -10.04 -2.78
CA PHE A 45 5.21 -10.40 -3.86
C PHE A 45 6.30 -11.32 -3.33
N ASP A 46 6.60 -12.39 -4.06
CA ASP A 46 7.81 -13.18 -3.88
C ASP A 46 8.84 -12.70 -4.90
N VAL A 47 10.02 -12.35 -4.40
CA VAL A 47 11.08 -11.69 -5.15
C VAL A 47 12.34 -12.55 -5.10
N GLN A 48 12.99 -12.73 -6.24
CA GLN A 48 14.31 -13.35 -6.32
C GLN A 48 15.30 -12.36 -6.91
N ALA A 49 16.01 -11.63 -6.05
CA ALA A 49 16.92 -10.59 -6.50
C ALA A 49 18.34 -11.15 -6.68
N PRO A 50 18.99 -11.00 -7.85
CA PRO A 50 20.38 -11.46 -8.03
C PRO A 50 21.37 -10.66 -7.18
N GLU A 51 21.02 -9.40 -6.86
CA GLU A 51 21.76 -8.50 -5.99
C GLU A 51 20.79 -7.64 -5.19
N ALA A 52 21.30 -6.91 -4.18
CA ALA A 52 20.47 -5.99 -3.41
C ALA A 52 19.97 -4.84 -4.30
N GLY A 53 18.74 -4.40 -4.08
CA GLY A 53 18.11 -3.38 -4.90
C GLY A 53 16.73 -2.98 -4.41
N TYR A 54 15.85 -2.65 -5.34
CA TYR A 54 14.50 -2.19 -5.07
C TYR A 54 13.48 -3.03 -5.85
N LEU A 55 12.44 -3.50 -5.17
CA LEU A 55 11.21 -3.91 -5.83
C LEU A 55 10.39 -2.66 -6.13
N VAL A 56 10.23 -2.33 -7.41
CA VAL A 56 9.35 -1.25 -7.87
C VAL A 56 8.01 -1.84 -8.27
N VAL A 57 6.92 -1.24 -7.81
CA VAL A 57 5.54 -1.64 -8.08
C VAL A 57 4.88 -0.54 -8.90
N SER A 58 4.29 -0.91 -10.04
CA SER A 58 3.58 -0.06 -11.00
C SER A 58 2.23 0.45 -10.48
N GLU A 59 2.20 0.90 -9.23
CA GLU A 59 0.99 1.35 -8.55
C GLU A 59 1.22 2.68 -7.86
N LEU A 60 0.19 3.53 -7.90
CA LEU A 60 0.27 4.89 -7.41
C LEU A 60 0.70 4.96 -5.94
N TRP A 61 1.69 5.80 -5.65
CA TRP A 61 2.10 6.16 -4.31
C TRP A 61 1.00 7.01 -3.68
N TYR A 62 0.49 6.54 -2.54
CA TYR A 62 -0.46 7.28 -1.72
C TYR A 62 -0.06 7.18 -0.24
N PRO A 63 -0.18 8.26 0.55
CA PRO A 63 0.10 8.19 1.97
C PRO A 63 -0.85 7.20 2.68
N GLY A 64 -0.29 6.36 3.56
CA GLY A 64 -1.04 5.34 4.32
C GLY A 64 -0.69 3.90 3.95
N TRP A 65 0.14 3.68 2.93
CA TRP A 65 0.76 2.38 2.69
C TRP A 65 1.91 2.10 3.67
N THR A 66 2.03 0.85 4.07
CA THR A 66 3.13 0.31 4.87
C THR A 66 3.68 -0.92 4.16
N ALA A 67 4.99 -1.14 4.24
CA ALA A 67 5.64 -2.30 3.63
C ALA A 67 6.44 -3.09 4.66
N THR A 68 6.53 -4.39 4.42
CA THR A 68 7.46 -5.27 5.12
C THR A 68 8.23 -6.12 4.12
N VAL A 69 9.48 -6.43 4.46
CA VAL A 69 10.35 -7.32 3.70
C VAL A 69 10.79 -8.42 4.66
N ASN A 70 10.42 -9.66 4.34
CA ASN A 70 10.64 -10.82 5.21
C ASN A 70 10.09 -10.61 6.64
N GLY A 71 8.96 -9.91 6.76
CA GLY A 71 8.30 -9.60 8.03
C GLY A 71 8.87 -8.39 8.80
N ALA A 72 9.99 -7.80 8.36
CA ALA A 72 10.54 -6.59 8.96
C ALA A 72 10.01 -5.34 8.26
N THR A 73 9.68 -4.28 9.02
CA THR A 73 9.21 -3.01 8.46
C THR A 73 10.22 -2.42 7.50
N ALA A 74 9.75 -2.05 6.30
CA ALA A 74 10.55 -1.43 5.26
C ALA A 74 9.94 -0.09 4.85
N ALA A 75 10.80 0.86 4.48
CA ALA A 75 10.37 2.13 3.93
C ALA A 75 9.82 1.94 2.51
N ILE A 76 8.78 2.71 2.18
CA ILE A 76 8.27 2.84 0.81
C ILE A 76 8.83 4.13 0.24
N GLU A 77 9.59 4.02 -0.83
CA GLU A 77 10.19 5.14 -1.54
C GLU A 77 9.38 5.45 -2.81
N PRO A 78 9.00 6.71 -3.06
CA PRO A 78 8.33 7.07 -4.29
C PRO A 78 9.31 7.02 -5.47
N VAL A 79 8.89 6.41 -6.58
CA VAL A 79 9.65 6.35 -7.83
C VAL A 79 8.95 7.25 -8.86
N ASN A 80 9.70 8.14 -9.50
CA ASN A 80 9.21 9.15 -10.44
C ASN A 80 8.00 9.97 -9.91
N GLY A 81 7.89 10.12 -8.58
CA GLY A 81 6.77 10.80 -7.92
C GLY A 81 5.41 10.09 -8.00
N ALA A 82 5.33 8.92 -8.64
CA ALA A 82 4.06 8.24 -8.89
C ALA A 82 4.07 6.77 -8.45
N LEU A 83 5.18 6.05 -8.58
CA LEU A 83 5.26 4.62 -8.30
C LEU A 83 5.86 4.35 -6.91
N ARG A 84 5.85 3.09 -6.48
CA ARG A 84 6.31 2.70 -5.15
C ARG A 84 7.49 1.73 -5.26
N ALA A 85 8.57 2.00 -4.53
CA ALA A 85 9.71 1.11 -4.37
C ALA A 85 9.85 0.66 -2.92
N VAL A 86 10.34 -0.56 -2.73
CA VAL A 86 10.76 -1.10 -1.43
C VAL A 86 12.12 -1.73 -1.60
N ALA A 87 13.08 -1.38 -0.75
CA ALA A 87 14.41 -1.98 -0.78
C ALA A 87 14.34 -3.48 -0.44
N VAL A 88 14.99 -4.32 -1.24
CA VAL A 88 15.06 -5.77 -1.06
C VAL A 88 16.51 -6.24 -1.04
N PRO A 89 16.88 -7.18 -0.16
CA PRO A 89 18.21 -7.78 -0.15
C PRO A 89 18.40 -8.72 -1.35
N ALA A 90 19.65 -9.09 -1.62
CA ALA A 90 19.96 -10.15 -2.56
C ALA A 90 19.35 -11.49 -2.10
N GLY A 91 18.91 -12.31 -3.04
CA GLY A 91 18.28 -13.60 -2.81
C GLY A 91 16.75 -13.52 -2.72
N ALA A 92 16.17 -14.53 -2.08
CA ALA A 92 14.73 -14.70 -1.98
C ALA A 92 14.18 -13.77 -0.89
N SER A 93 13.13 -13.03 -1.21
CA SER A 93 12.42 -12.18 -0.25
C SER A 93 10.93 -12.19 -0.50
N THR A 94 10.16 -12.12 0.58
CA THR A 94 8.72 -11.87 0.52
C THR A 94 8.47 -10.41 0.91
N VAL A 95 7.85 -9.66 0.00
CA VAL A 95 7.47 -8.26 0.21
C VAL A 95 5.96 -8.17 0.37
N GLU A 96 5.51 -7.61 1.49
CA GLU A 96 4.10 -7.36 1.74
C GLU A 96 3.84 -5.88 1.90
N MET A 97 2.79 -5.38 1.24
CA MET A 97 2.36 -4.00 1.31
C MET A 97 0.91 -3.98 1.79
N THR A 98 0.62 -3.17 2.81
CA THR A 98 -0.73 -3.03 3.36
C THR A 98 -1.12 -1.56 3.45
N TYR A 99 -2.32 -1.23 2.96
CA TYR A 99 -2.90 0.10 3.02
C TYR A 99 -3.72 0.27 4.30
N ARG A 100 -3.32 1.25 5.12
CA ARG A 100 -4.03 1.63 6.35
C ARG A 100 -4.28 3.15 6.34
N PRO A 101 -5.38 3.61 5.71
CA PRO A 101 -5.68 5.03 5.60
C PRO A 101 -6.02 5.63 6.96
N ARG A 102 -5.43 6.81 7.26
CA ARG A 102 -5.78 7.57 8.48
C ARG A 102 -7.25 8.01 8.48
N SER A 103 -7.84 8.29 7.31
CA SER A 103 -9.25 8.70 7.20
C SER A 103 -10.22 7.68 7.80
N PHE A 104 -9.91 6.38 7.72
CA PHE A 104 -10.73 5.34 8.35
C PHE A 104 -10.76 5.50 9.88
N THR A 105 -9.61 5.79 10.49
CA THR A 105 -9.53 6.02 11.94
C THR A 105 -10.30 7.28 12.38
N TRP A 106 -10.22 8.37 11.60
CA TRP A 106 -10.99 9.59 11.87
C TRP A 106 -12.49 9.39 11.70
N GLY A 107 -12.90 8.64 10.66
CA GLY A 107 -14.31 8.30 10.43
C GLY A 107 -14.90 7.48 11.58
N LEU A 108 -14.13 6.52 12.12
CA LEU A 108 -14.54 5.75 13.29
C LEU A 108 -14.73 6.65 14.52
N TRP A 109 -13.79 7.55 14.80
CA TRP A 109 -13.93 8.51 15.91
C TRP A 109 -15.13 9.43 15.75
N ALA A 110 -15.35 9.97 14.55
CA ALA A 110 -16.51 10.81 14.27
C ALA A 110 -17.83 10.05 14.49
N ALA A 111 -17.91 8.79 14.05
CA ALA A 111 -19.07 7.94 14.27
C ALA A 111 -19.32 7.67 15.76
N LEU A 112 -18.27 7.38 16.53
CA LEU A 112 -18.37 7.17 17.98
C LEU A 112 -18.84 8.42 18.73
N VAL A 113 -18.31 9.59 18.36
CA VAL A 113 -18.74 10.88 18.95
C VAL A 113 -20.21 11.15 18.59
N GLY A 114 -20.60 10.95 17.34
CA GLY A 114 -21.99 11.11 16.90
C GLY A 114 -22.95 10.18 17.66
N LEU A 115 -22.56 8.91 17.84
CA LEU A 115 -23.34 7.95 18.62
C LEU A 115 -23.47 8.37 20.09
N ALA A 116 -22.39 8.85 20.71
CA ALA A 116 -22.41 9.34 22.09
C ALA A 116 -23.36 10.54 22.26
N ILE A 117 -23.38 11.46 21.30
CA ILE A 117 -24.30 12.60 21.29
C ILE A 117 -25.76 12.13 21.21
N LEU A 118 -26.06 11.16 20.34
CA LEU A 118 -27.42 10.60 20.21
C LEU A 118 -27.88 9.91 21.51
N ILE A 119 -26.99 9.14 22.15
CA ILE A 119 -27.27 8.50 23.44
C ILE A 119 -27.51 9.56 24.52
N ALA A 120 -26.68 10.59 24.59
CA ALA A 120 -26.88 11.68 25.55
C ALA A 120 -28.20 12.42 25.30
N ALA A 121 -28.51 12.77 24.05
CA ALA A 121 -29.73 13.49 23.69
C ALA A 121 -31.00 12.68 24.06
N THR A 122 -31.01 11.37 23.76
CA THR A 122 -32.12 10.49 24.13
C THR A 122 -32.26 10.36 25.65
N PHE A 123 -31.16 10.25 26.38
CA PHE A 123 -31.16 10.22 27.84
C PHE A 123 -31.71 11.52 28.46
N PHE A 124 -31.29 12.68 27.94
CA PHE A 124 -31.79 13.99 28.38
C PHE A 124 -33.28 14.18 28.07
N ALA A 125 -33.72 13.79 26.86
CA ALA A 125 -35.12 13.87 26.47
C ALA A 125 -36.02 13.00 27.38
N GLN A 126 -35.61 11.76 27.68
CA GLN A 126 -36.34 10.89 28.59
C GLN A 126 -36.37 11.43 30.03
N ARG A 127 -35.27 12.04 30.51
CA ARG A 127 -35.23 12.66 31.84
C ARG A 127 -36.14 13.87 31.95
N ASN A 128 -36.26 14.66 30.88
CA ASN A 128 -37.14 15.82 30.85
C ASN A 128 -38.63 15.41 30.86
N ASN A 129 -38.99 14.37 30.09
CA ASN A 129 -40.38 13.90 29.99
C ASN A 129 -40.89 13.20 31.27
N ARG A 130 -40.01 12.77 32.18
CA ARG A 130 -40.39 12.16 33.47
C ARG A 130 -40.64 13.18 34.59
N ARG A 131 -40.44 14.49 34.32
CA ARG A 131 -40.57 15.57 35.31
C ARG A 131 -41.84 16.41 35.16
N THR A 132 -42.60 16.21 34.08
CA THR A 132 -43.96 16.73 33.85
C THR A 132 -44.98 15.67 34.20
#